data_AF-A0A0B1T481-F1
#
_entry.id   AF-A0A0B1T481-F1
#
_cell.length_a   1.000
_cell.length_b   1.000
_cell.length_c   1.000
_cell.angle_alpha   90.00
_cell.angle_beta   90.00
_cell.angle_gamma   90.00
#
_symmetry.space_group_name_H-M   'P 1'
#
loop_
_entity.id
_entity.type
_entity.pdbx_description
1 polymer ?
#
loop_
_entity_poly.entity_id
_entity_poly.type
_entity_poly.pdbx_seq_one_letter_code
_entity_poly.pdbx_strand_id
1 'polypeptide(L)'
;MLSGTAEIPDGKVRMLPIIWRYKLDPEEIAKRKDFVLASGHFESVELLNNSHWSIYTIERDYVLFVLLPEPIYSYNISEYPFIFVPLFERALAVAEMKRSEFLKFAEKLGKQPQPKTILFTNTARCGSTLLGKMLHRMQTIQEKAWIVLRLQFYAVYLVLQWIFQKVTEAVRMLSGTAEIPDGKVRMLPIIWRYKLDPEEIAKRKDFVLASGHFESVELLNNSHWSIYTIERDYVLFVLLPEPIYSYNISEYPFIFVPLFERALAVAEMKRSEFLKFAEKLGKQPQPKTILFTNTARCGSTLLGKMLHRPGVSVCYAEHPALTNLSIALGEELMTEAEVRDLLHAAITCLRSHLPAGVLCVLKTQSFEARLVPLCEGISNLKHVFMFRKKGLLSVEKVERREEFLYTLMLELYKYSPFLARYFSTLIAGEGRWIRQLNPGDMRELAAIMYASPLSDYEKNKKMYCHPIVWFHEIMNDTENVLNSLFAEIEIPLSYVRDAIECKNADSQQGTFLSSQKLTHIKFAPISETNRATFKIYAEKMGLPEDVFEVD
;
A
#
# COMPACT_ATOMS: atom_id res chain seq x y z
N MET A 1 36.77 -42.33 -0.71
CA MET A 1 35.95 -43.42 -1.27
C MET A 1 35.32 -42.91 -2.55
N LEU A 2 35.65 -43.54 -3.68
CA LEU A 2 35.19 -43.15 -5.02
C LEU A 2 33.80 -43.78 -5.25
N SER A 3 32.73 -43.02 -5.05
CA SER A 3 31.46 -43.37 -5.66
C SER A 3 31.64 -43.27 -7.18
N GLY A 4 31.32 -44.35 -7.89
CA GLY A 4 31.34 -44.34 -9.35
C GLY A 4 30.53 -43.16 -9.85
N THR A 5 31.12 -42.34 -10.70
CA THR A 5 30.48 -41.16 -11.29
C THR A 5 29.43 -41.63 -12.29
N ALA A 6 28.24 -42.00 -11.80
CA ALA A 6 27.11 -42.38 -12.63
C ALA A 6 26.82 -41.24 -13.62
N GLU A 7 26.81 -41.54 -14.92
CA GLU A 7 26.61 -40.53 -15.97
C GLU A 7 25.34 -39.71 -15.72
N ILE A 8 25.40 -38.38 -15.92
CA ILE A 8 24.22 -37.51 -15.76
C ILE A 8 23.27 -37.77 -16.94
N PRO A 9 22.01 -38.19 -16.71
CA PRO A 9 21.05 -38.37 -17.79
C PRO A 9 20.73 -37.04 -18.50
N ASP A 10 20.32 -37.13 -19.77
CA ASP A 10 19.86 -35.94 -20.52
C ASP A 10 18.61 -35.34 -19.87
N GLY A 11 18.46 -34.01 -19.92
CA GLY A 11 17.39 -33.29 -19.23
C GLY A 11 17.44 -33.34 -17.70
N LYS A 12 18.56 -33.79 -17.11
CA LYS A 12 18.76 -33.85 -15.65
C LYS A 12 19.98 -33.05 -15.18
N VAL A 13 19.95 -32.67 -13.91
CA VAL A 13 21.09 -32.16 -13.15
C VAL A 13 21.43 -33.12 -12.01
N ARG A 14 22.71 -33.27 -11.68
CA ARG A 14 23.13 -34.01 -10.48
C ARG A 14 23.25 -33.06 -9.31
N MET A 15 22.40 -33.24 -8.32
CA MET A 15 22.31 -32.44 -7.11
C MET A 15 23.24 -32.97 -6.03
N LEU A 16 24.12 -32.11 -5.52
CA LEU A 16 25.19 -32.49 -4.61
C LEU A 16 25.16 -31.55 -3.38
N PRO A 17 24.62 -31.98 -2.24
CA PRO A 17 24.65 -31.20 -1.00
C PRO A 17 26.09 -30.89 -0.58
N ILE A 18 26.36 -29.65 -0.16
CA ILE A 18 27.69 -29.25 0.33
C ILE A 18 27.83 -29.67 1.80
N ILE A 19 28.80 -30.54 2.08
CA ILE A 19 29.18 -30.94 3.44
C ILE A 19 30.20 -29.95 4.01
N TRP A 20 31.21 -29.62 3.21
CA TRP A 20 32.29 -28.73 3.63
C TRP A 20 32.85 -27.94 2.45
N ARG A 21 33.50 -26.83 2.74
CA ARG A 21 34.09 -25.91 1.76
C ARG A 21 35.56 -25.76 2.10
N TYR A 22 36.42 -25.94 1.11
CA TYR A 22 37.86 -25.81 1.29
C TYR A 22 38.46 -25.06 0.12
N LYS A 23 39.00 -23.87 0.39
CA LYS A 23 39.66 -23.04 -0.61
C LYS A 23 41.03 -22.62 -0.08
N LEU A 24 42.09 -23.04 -0.77
CA LEU A 24 43.49 -22.75 -0.41
C LEU A 24 43.87 -21.29 -0.69
N ASP A 25 43.33 -20.72 -1.77
CA ASP A 25 43.55 -19.33 -2.16
C ASP A 25 42.19 -18.67 -2.47
N PRO A 26 41.77 -17.65 -1.70
CA PRO A 26 40.53 -16.94 -1.97
C PRO A 26 40.50 -16.26 -3.35
N GLU A 27 41.66 -15.98 -3.97
CA GLU A 27 41.76 -15.33 -5.29
C GLU A 27 41.64 -16.31 -6.48
N GLU A 28 41.81 -17.63 -6.28
CA GLU A 28 41.66 -18.60 -7.39
C GLU A 28 40.17 -18.75 -7.78
N ILE A 29 39.87 -18.91 -9.08
CA ILE A 29 38.51 -19.27 -9.50
C ILE A 29 38.18 -20.62 -8.89
N ALA A 30 37.15 -20.64 -8.07
CA ALA A 30 36.78 -21.83 -7.37
C ALA A 30 36.30 -22.91 -8.36
N LYS A 31 36.76 -24.13 -8.13
CA LYS A 31 36.54 -25.32 -8.95
C LYS A 31 35.65 -26.29 -8.17
N ARG A 32 35.11 -27.29 -8.87
CA ARG A 32 34.38 -28.39 -8.25
C ARG A 32 35.06 -28.96 -6.98
N LYS A 33 36.38 -29.10 -7.03
CA LYS A 33 37.22 -29.68 -5.95
C LYS A 33 37.20 -28.87 -4.65
N ASP A 34 36.73 -27.63 -4.68
CA ASP A 34 36.70 -26.74 -3.51
C ASP A 34 35.47 -27.00 -2.62
N PHE A 35 34.57 -27.89 -3.07
CA PHE A 35 33.44 -28.37 -2.29
C PHE A 35 33.64 -29.85 -1.94
N VAL A 36 33.46 -30.17 -0.66
CA VAL A 36 33.24 -31.55 -0.21
C VAL A 36 31.75 -31.81 -0.29
N LEU A 37 31.37 -32.73 -1.18
CA LEU A 37 29.99 -32.96 -1.58
C LEU A 37 29.49 -34.31 -1.07
N ALA A 38 28.24 -34.36 -0.63
CA ALA A 38 27.56 -35.60 -0.28
C ALA A 38 27.18 -36.42 -1.53
N SER A 39 26.73 -37.66 -1.32
CA SER A 39 26.11 -38.44 -2.39
C SER A 39 24.91 -37.69 -2.97
N GLY A 40 24.87 -37.58 -4.29
CA GLY A 40 23.85 -36.82 -4.98
C GLY A 40 22.64 -37.63 -5.45
N HIS A 41 21.64 -36.91 -5.95
CA HIS A 41 20.49 -37.44 -6.68
C HIS A 41 20.33 -36.66 -7.99
N PHE A 42 19.48 -37.15 -8.90
CA PHE A 42 19.21 -36.49 -10.17
C PHE A 42 17.88 -35.74 -10.14
N GLU A 43 17.88 -34.49 -10.58
CA GLU A 43 16.70 -33.62 -10.65
C GLU A 43 16.44 -33.10 -12.07
N SER A 44 15.24 -32.60 -12.32
CA SER A 44 14.91 -31.92 -13.59
C SER A 44 15.74 -30.65 -13.77
N VAL A 45 16.18 -30.37 -15.01
CA VAL A 45 16.83 -29.08 -15.36
C VAL A 45 15.93 -27.88 -15.11
N GLU A 46 14.60 -28.07 -15.08
CA GLU A 46 13.64 -27.01 -14.80
C GLU A 46 13.74 -26.47 -13.36
N LEU A 47 14.35 -27.24 -12.45
CA LEU A 47 14.66 -26.78 -11.10
C LEU A 47 15.54 -25.51 -11.12
N LEU A 48 16.40 -25.38 -12.13
CA LEU A 48 17.29 -24.21 -12.30
C LEU A 48 16.55 -22.94 -12.73
N ASN A 49 15.26 -23.00 -13.07
CA ASN A 49 14.44 -21.80 -13.29
C ASN A 49 14.14 -21.05 -11.99
N ASN A 50 14.39 -21.67 -10.83
CA ASN A 50 14.26 -21.02 -9.54
C ASN A 50 15.40 -20.01 -9.34
N SER A 51 15.07 -18.79 -8.93
CA SER A 51 16.01 -17.68 -8.73
C SER A 51 17.07 -17.88 -7.65
N HIS A 52 16.97 -18.96 -6.87
CA HIS A 52 17.99 -19.37 -5.90
C HIS A 52 19.20 -20.07 -6.55
N TRP A 53 19.09 -20.47 -7.82
CA TRP A 53 20.21 -21.07 -8.55
C TRP A 53 21.02 -20.02 -9.31
N SER A 54 22.34 -20.12 -9.22
CA SER A 54 23.28 -19.32 -10.01
C SER A 54 24.27 -20.20 -10.72
N ILE A 55 24.65 -19.85 -11.95
CA ILE A 55 25.86 -20.39 -12.57
C ILE A 55 27.04 -20.01 -11.67
N TYR A 56 27.88 -21.01 -11.37
CA TYR A 56 29.08 -20.84 -10.58
C TYR A 56 30.33 -20.87 -11.44
N THR A 57 30.48 -21.93 -12.24
CA THR A 57 31.59 -22.10 -13.17
C THR A 57 31.22 -23.02 -14.33
N ILE A 58 31.93 -22.89 -15.44
CA ILE A 58 31.79 -23.73 -16.62
C ILE A 58 33.08 -24.52 -16.78
N GLU A 59 33.00 -25.83 -16.58
CA GLU A 59 34.10 -26.77 -16.81
C GLU A 59 34.01 -27.36 -18.23
N ARG A 60 34.96 -28.24 -18.58
CA ARG A 60 35.05 -28.81 -19.92
C ARG A 60 33.77 -29.52 -20.34
N ASP A 61 33.28 -30.39 -19.46
CA ASP A 61 32.17 -31.31 -19.74
C ASP A 61 30.88 -30.95 -19.00
N TYR A 62 30.97 -30.10 -17.96
CA TYR A 62 29.86 -29.76 -17.08
C TYR A 62 29.79 -28.26 -16.78
N VAL A 63 28.59 -27.78 -16.48
CA VAL A 63 28.33 -26.48 -15.87
C VAL A 63 27.91 -26.72 -14.43
N LEU A 64 28.52 -25.97 -13.51
CA LEU A 64 28.20 -26.01 -12.10
C LEU A 64 27.28 -24.85 -11.75
N PHE A 65 26.20 -25.17 -11.05
CA PHE A 65 25.32 -24.20 -10.43
C PHE A 65 25.42 -24.33 -8.92
N VAL A 66 25.17 -23.24 -8.19
CA VAL A 66 25.06 -23.24 -6.73
C VAL A 66 23.66 -22.84 -6.30
N LEU A 67 23.14 -23.54 -5.29
CA LEU A 67 21.88 -23.19 -4.62
C LEU A 67 22.18 -22.23 -3.48
N LEU A 68 21.54 -21.08 -3.48
CA LEU A 68 21.68 -20.07 -2.44
C LEU A 68 20.50 -20.10 -1.47
N PRO A 69 20.70 -19.74 -0.19
CA PRO A 69 19.61 -19.63 0.78
C PRO A 69 18.60 -18.55 0.39
N GLU A 70 19.02 -17.58 -0.42
CA GLU A 70 18.22 -16.48 -0.94
C GLU A 70 18.39 -16.36 -2.46
N PRO A 71 17.44 -15.76 -3.19
CA PRO A 71 17.57 -15.53 -4.63
C PRO A 71 18.82 -14.74 -5.00
N ILE A 72 19.47 -15.03 -6.14
CA ILE A 72 20.74 -14.40 -6.54
C ILE A 72 20.67 -12.86 -6.67
N TYR A 73 19.51 -12.32 -7.05
CA TYR A 73 19.30 -10.87 -7.11
C TYR A 73 19.23 -10.22 -5.70
N SER A 74 19.24 -11.01 -4.63
CA SER A 74 19.30 -10.50 -3.26
C SER A 74 20.68 -9.91 -2.91
N TYR A 75 21.74 -10.35 -3.59
CA TYR A 75 23.12 -9.96 -3.32
C TYR A 75 23.47 -8.60 -3.95
N ASN A 76 23.54 -7.55 -3.13
CA ASN A 76 23.86 -6.19 -3.55
C ASN A 76 25.37 -6.01 -3.71
N ILE A 77 25.83 -5.39 -4.81
CA ILE A 77 27.26 -5.05 -5.03
C ILE A 77 27.86 -4.15 -3.94
N SER A 78 27.01 -3.47 -3.17
CA SER A 78 27.39 -2.66 -2.02
C SER A 78 27.90 -3.53 -0.86
N GLU A 79 27.23 -4.65 -0.59
CA GLU A 79 27.56 -5.62 0.46
C GLU A 79 28.56 -6.67 -0.03
N TYR A 80 28.35 -7.17 -1.26
CA TYR A 80 29.16 -8.20 -1.90
C TYR A 80 29.75 -7.63 -3.20
N PRO A 81 30.85 -6.85 -3.12
CA PRO A 81 31.50 -6.27 -4.30
C PRO A 81 31.99 -7.31 -5.31
N PHE A 82 32.12 -8.56 -4.86
CA PHE A 82 32.54 -9.71 -5.63
C PHE A 82 31.51 -10.82 -5.47
N ILE A 83 30.60 -10.98 -6.43
CA ILE A 83 29.48 -11.93 -6.34
C ILE A 83 29.94 -13.38 -6.15
N PHE A 84 31.15 -13.75 -6.61
CA PHE A 84 31.67 -15.10 -6.41
C PHE A 84 31.91 -15.46 -4.94
N VAL A 85 32.09 -14.47 -4.05
CA VAL A 85 32.29 -14.69 -2.61
C VAL A 85 31.02 -15.26 -1.97
N PRO A 86 29.85 -14.61 -2.01
CA PRO A 86 28.63 -15.19 -1.47
C PRO A 86 28.19 -16.45 -2.22
N LEU A 87 28.47 -16.57 -3.52
CA LEU A 87 28.22 -17.81 -4.26
C LEU A 87 29.02 -18.99 -3.72
N PHE A 88 30.20 -18.78 -3.16
CA PHE A 88 30.98 -19.83 -2.50
C PHE A 88 30.53 -20.04 -1.05
N GLU A 89 30.55 -18.96 -0.25
CA GLU A 89 30.37 -19.03 1.20
C GLU A 89 28.96 -19.45 1.60
N ARG A 90 27.95 -19.05 0.84
CA ARG A 90 26.54 -19.28 1.17
C ARG A 90 25.89 -20.41 0.37
N ALA A 91 26.58 -21.03 -0.58
CA ALA A 91 25.99 -22.13 -1.36
C ALA A 91 25.59 -23.31 -0.47
N LEU A 92 24.35 -23.76 -0.55
CA LEU A 92 23.82 -24.92 0.18
C LEU A 92 24.06 -26.24 -0.57
N ALA A 93 24.03 -26.19 -1.89
CA ALA A 93 24.24 -27.34 -2.77
C ALA A 93 24.90 -26.91 -4.09
N VAL A 94 25.50 -27.87 -4.78
CA VAL A 94 25.99 -27.75 -6.16
C VAL A 94 25.11 -28.58 -7.07
N ALA A 95 24.73 -28.07 -8.23
CA ALA A 95 24.14 -28.85 -9.30
C ALA A 95 25.10 -28.96 -10.48
N GLU A 96 25.35 -30.18 -10.94
CA GLU A 96 26.15 -30.45 -12.14
C GLU A 96 25.23 -30.70 -13.32
N MET A 97 25.47 -30.02 -14.43
CA MET A 97 24.72 -30.18 -15.67
C MET A 97 25.69 -30.47 -16.81
N LYS A 98 25.39 -31.43 -17.68
CA LYS A 98 26.16 -31.64 -18.91
C LYS A 98 26.20 -30.34 -19.72
N ARG A 99 27.37 -29.98 -20.27
CA ARG A 99 27.52 -28.74 -21.06
C ARG A 99 26.59 -28.69 -22.27
N SER A 100 26.36 -29.83 -22.93
CA SER A 100 25.40 -29.95 -24.05
C SER A 100 23.96 -29.60 -23.61
N GLU A 101 23.56 -30.05 -22.43
CA GLU A 101 22.25 -29.77 -21.86
C GLU A 101 22.12 -28.31 -21.40
N PHE A 102 23.20 -27.73 -20.87
CA PHE A 102 23.24 -26.30 -20.54
C PHE A 102 22.96 -25.42 -21.76
N LEU A 103 23.54 -25.74 -22.92
CA LEU A 103 23.30 -24.96 -24.14
C LEU A 103 21.83 -25.03 -24.58
N LYS A 104 21.21 -26.22 -24.52
CA LYS A 104 19.77 -26.39 -24.79
C LYS A 104 18.90 -25.61 -23.80
N PHE A 105 19.27 -25.65 -22.52
CA PHE A 105 18.58 -24.92 -21.45
C PHE A 105 18.68 -23.41 -21.65
N ALA A 106 19.88 -22.89 -21.96
CA ALA A 106 20.11 -21.47 -22.24
C ALA A 106 19.34 -20.99 -23.48
N GLU A 107 19.27 -21.79 -24.54
CA GLU A 107 18.46 -21.47 -25.73
C GLU A 107 16.96 -21.39 -25.41
N LYS A 108 16.44 -22.31 -24.58
CA LYS A 108 15.05 -22.28 -24.10
C LYS A 108 14.77 -21.00 -23.32
N LEU A 109 15.68 -20.59 -22.44
CA LEU A 109 15.56 -19.34 -21.68
C LEU A 109 15.59 -18.10 -22.59
N GLY A 110 16.47 -18.07 -23.60
CA GLY A 110 16.61 -16.94 -24.53
C GLY A 110 15.35 -16.62 -25.34
N LYS A 111 14.41 -17.56 -25.45
CA LYS A 111 13.09 -17.34 -26.09
C LYS A 111 12.10 -16.59 -25.22
N GLN A 112 12.37 -16.43 -23.92
CA GLN A 112 11.57 -15.63 -23.00
C GLN A 112 12.00 -14.15 -23.06
N PRO A 113 11.11 -13.19 -22.74
CA PRO A 113 11.47 -11.78 -22.66
C PRO A 113 12.67 -11.57 -21.73
N GLN A 114 13.79 -11.10 -22.28
CA GLN A 114 15.00 -10.88 -21.52
C GLN A 114 15.05 -9.45 -20.96
N PRO A 115 15.58 -9.25 -19.76
CA PRO A 115 15.91 -7.91 -19.29
C PRO A 115 16.98 -7.28 -20.20
N LYS A 116 16.99 -5.95 -20.30
CA LYS A 116 18.09 -5.24 -20.96
C LYS A 116 19.38 -5.44 -20.16
N THR A 117 20.34 -6.16 -20.73
CA THR A 117 21.62 -6.46 -20.08
C THR A 117 22.73 -5.58 -20.63
N ILE A 118 23.51 -4.96 -19.75
CA ILE A 118 24.76 -4.28 -20.10
C ILE A 118 25.90 -5.14 -19.57
N LEU A 119 26.75 -5.64 -20.47
CA LEU A 119 27.95 -6.38 -20.11
C LEU A 119 29.12 -5.41 -19.93
N PHE A 120 29.68 -5.35 -18.74
CA PHE A 120 30.92 -4.63 -18.47
C PHE A 120 32.10 -5.60 -18.53
N THR A 121 32.91 -5.52 -19.59
CA THR A 121 34.20 -6.22 -19.65
C THR A 121 35.24 -5.38 -18.92
N ASN A 122 35.89 -5.96 -17.91
CA ASN A 122 36.85 -5.25 -17.07
C ASN A 122 38.19 -5.97 -17.07
N THR A 123 39.28 -5.23 -16.81
CA THR A 123 40.54 -5.84 -16.36
C THR A 123 40.52 -5.91 -14.83
N ALA A 124 41.11 -6.94 -14.24
CA ALA A 124 41.12 -7.09 -12.78
C ALA A 124 41.61 -5.80 -12.11
N ARG A 125 40.88 -5.31 -11.09
CA ARG A 125 41.19 -4.10 -10.31
C ARG A 125 41.10 -2.75 -11.07
N CYS A 126 40.35 -2.65 -12.17
CA CYS A 126 40.18 -1.38 -12.92
C CYS A 126 39.07 -0.42 -12.43
N GLY A 127 38.54 -0.60 -11.23
CA GLY A 127 37.49 0.26 -10.68
C GLY A 127 36.06 -0.04 -11.15
N SER A 128 35.83 -1.15 -11.86
CA SER A 128 34.46 -1.55 -12.28
C SER A 128 33.48 -1.73 -11.12
N THR A 129 33.94 -2.19 -9.95
CA THR A 129 33.11 -2.25 -8.73
C THR A 129 32.71 -0.86 -8.26
N LEU A 130 33.64 0.10 -8.34
CA LEU A 130 33.35 1.50 -8.05
C LEU A 130 32.37 2.06 -9.09
N LEU A 131 32.56 1.77 -10.38
CA LEU A 131 31.62 2.14 -11.44
C LEU A 131 30.22 1.54 -11.22
N GLY A 132 30.13 0.27 -10.81
CA GLY A 132 28.85 -0.37 -10.47
C GLY A 132 28.18 0.30 -9.27
N LYS A 133 28.94 0.62 -8.21
CA LYS A 133 28.45 1.42 -7.07
C LYS A 133 28.07 2.84 -7.50
N MET A 134 28.80 3.45 -8.42
CA MET A 134 28.51 4.77 -8.98
C MET A 134 27.25 4.75 -9.82
N LEU A 135 27.03 3.74 -10.68
CA LEU A 135 25.82 3.59 -11.48
C LEU A 135 24.59 3.36 -10.58
N HIS A 136 24.72 2.54 -9.54
CA HIS A 136 23.67 2.37 -8.54
C HIS A 136 23.39 3.67 -7.78
N ARG A 137 24.43 4.39 -7.35
CA ARG A 137 24.28 5.72 -6.74
C ARG A 137 23.70 6.74 -7.72
N MET A 138 24.03 6.68 -9.01
CA MET A 138 23.51 7.58 -10.04
C MET A 138 22.01 7.37 -10.22
N GLN A 139 21.51 6.13 -10.17
CA GLN A 139 20.06 5.87 -10.12
C GLN A 139 19.43 6.60 -8.93
N THR A 140 20.01 6.47 -7.74
CA THR A 140 19.49 7.18 -6.55
C THR A 140 19.60 8.70 -6.63
N ILE A 141 20.64 9.25 -7.27
CA ILE A 141 20.78 10.71 -7.47
C ILE A 141 19.75 11.20 -8.49
N GLN A 142 19.55 10.47 -9.57
CA GLN A 142 18.54 10.78 -10.59
C GLN A 142 17.13 10.72 -10.02
N GLU A 143 16.81 9.68 -9.24
CA GLU A 143 15.52 9.55 -8.53
C GLU A 143 15.29 10.72 -7.57
N LYS A 144 16.29 11.06 -6.75
CA LYS A 144 16.22 12.23 -5.85
C LYS A 144 16.04 13.53 -6.62
N ALA A 145 16.82 13.75 -7.69
CA ALA A 145 16.69 14.92 -8.54
C ALA A 145 15.30 15.00 -9.18
N TRP A 146 14.75 13.86 -9.62
CA TRP A 146 13.40 13.77 -10.16
C TRP A 146 12.33 14.09 -9.12
N ILE A 147 12.48 13.62 -7.88
CA ILE A 147 11.57 13.96 -6.78
C ILE A 147 11.62 15.46 -6.45
N VAL A 148 12.83 16.06 -6.40
CA VAL A 148 12.97 17.52 -6.21
C VAL A 148 12.29 18.27 -7.35
N LEU A 149 12.51 17.86 -8.59
CA LEU A 149 11.89 18.47 -9.77
C LEU A 149 10.36 18.33 -9.74
N ARG A 150 9.84 17.14 -9.39
CA ARG A 150 8.41 16.85 -9.20
C ARG A 150 7.81 17.75 -8.12
N LEU A 151 8.50 17.96 -7.00
CA LEU A 151 8.09 18.89 -5.94
C LEU A 151 8.08 20.35 -6.42
N GLN A 152 9.10 20.77 -7.17
CA GLN A 152 9.16 22.11 -7.77
C GLN A 152 8.01 22.34 -8.76
N PHE A 153 7.77 21.39 -9.67
CA PHE A 153 6.63 21.45 -10.59
C PHE A 153 5.30 21.46 -9.85
N TYR A 154 5.17 20.68 -8.78
CA TYR A 154 3.97 20.71 -7.97
C TYR A 154 3.78 22.04 -7.23
N ALA A 155 4.85 22.65 -6.72
CA ALA A 155 4.80 23.99 -6.15
C ALA A 155 4.34 25.03 -7.20
N VAL A 156 4.88 24.97 -8.42
CA VAL A 156 4.45 25.81 -9.54
C VAL A 156 2.97 25.57 -9.87
N TYR A 157 2.54 24.31 -9.95
CA TYR A 157 1.14 23.95 -10.13
C TYR A 157 0.24 24.57 -9.06
N LEU A 158 0.60 24.44 -7.77
CA LEU A 158 -0.18 25.00 -6.66
C LEU A 158 -0.26 26.53 -6.74
N VAL A 159 0.82 27.21 -7.12
CA VAL A 159 0.84 28.68 -7.31
C VAL A 159 -0.07 29.09 -8.47
N LEU A 160 0.08 28.45 -9.64
CA LEU A 160 -0.76 28.73 -10.81
C LEU A 160 -2.24 28.47 -10.52
N GLN A 161 -2.53 27.35 -9.86
CA GLN A 161 -3.88 27.01 -9.44
C GLN A 161 -4.45 28.03 -8.45
N TRP A 162 -3.67 28.48 -7.47
CA TRP A 162 -4.09 29.52 -6.54
C TRP A 162 -4.40 30.84 -7.26
N ILE A 163 -3.54 31.29 -8.18
CA ILE A 163 -3.79 32.48 -9.01
C ILE A 163 -5.10 32.31 -9.79
N PHE A 164 -5.26 31.17 -10.47
CA PHE A 164 -6.45 30.88 -11.27
C PHE A 164 -7.73 30.84 -10.41
N GLN A 165 -7.67 30.25 -9.22
CA GLN A 165 -8.78 30.22 -8.27
C GLN A 165 -9.14 31.64 -7.80
N LYS A 166 -8.15 32.48 -7.46
CA LYS A 166 -8.39 33.87 -7.03
C LYS A 166 -8.99 34.73 -8.13
N VAL A 167 -8.53 34.57 -9.36
CA VAL A 167 -9.15 35.22 -10.53
C VAL A 167 -10.60 34.75 -10.71
N THR A 168 -10.85 33.45 -10.61
CA THR A 168 -12.19 32.88 -10.74
C THR A 168 -13.12 33.36 -9.62
N GLU A 169 -12.64 33.45 -8.38
CA GLU A 169 -13.36 34.03 -7.24
C GLU A 169 -13.71 35.50 -7.50
N ALA A 170 -12.76 36.31 -7.97
CA ALA A 170 -13.01 37.70 -8.33
C ALA A 170 -14.06 37.85 -9.42
N VAL A 171 -13.99 37.03 -10.48
CA VAL A 171 -15.02 37.00 -11.55
C VAL A 171 -16.39 36.63 -10.99
N ARG A 172 -16.47 35.65 -10.08
CA ARG A 172 -17.73 35.27 -9.43
C ARG A 172 -18.28 36.39 -8.54
N MET A 173 -17.42 37.10 -7.81
CA MET A 173 -17.83 38.26 -7.01
C MET A 173 -18.42 39.36 -7.89
N LEU A 174 -17.72 39.70 -8.99
CA LEU A 174 -18.20 40.70 -9.96
C LEU A 174 -19.49 40.28 -10.66
N SER A 175 -19.71 38.98 -10.85
CA SER A 175 -20.90 38.42 -11.48
C SER A 175 -22.05 38.14 -10.50
N GLY A 176 -21.88 38.41 -9.20
CA GLY A 176 -22.88 38.09 -8.17
C GLY A 176 -23.11 36.59 -7.95
N THR A 177 -22.17 35.73 -8.34
CA THR A 177 -22.27 34.25 -8.23
C THR A 177 -21.25 33.66 -7.23
N ALA A 178 -20.61 34.51 -6.41
CA ALA A 178 -19.63 34.10 -5.41
C ALA A 178 -20.25 33.26 -4.27
N GLU A 179 -21.46 33.58 -3.86
CA GLU A 179 -22.19 32.79 -2.88
C GLU A 179 -23.02 31.71 -3.56
N ILE A 180 -23.03 30.49 -3.00
CA ILE A 180 -23.90 29.41 -3.45
C ILE A 180 -25.27 29.60 -2.78
N PRO A 181 -26.38 29.79 -3.51
CA PRO A 181 -27.70 29.93 -2.90
C PRO A 181 -28.09 28.68 -2.09
N ASP A 182 -28.93 28.85 -1.08
CA ASP A 182 -29.44 27.72 -0.29
C ASP A 182 -30.25 26.75 -1.17
N GLY A 183 -30.17 25.45 -0.87
CA GLY A 183 -30.76 24.40 -1.71
C GLY A 183 -30.12 24.25 -3.10
N LYS A 184 -28.97 24.88 -3.35
CA LYS A 184 -28.20 24.76 -4.59
C LYS A 184 -26.79 24.20 -4.36
N VAL A 185 -26.24 23.65 -5.44
CA VAL A 185 -24.83 23.27 -5.59
C VAL A 185 -24.21 24.04 -6.73
N ARG A 186 -22.91 24.34 -6.66
CA ARG A 186 -22.17 24.92 -7.78
C ARG A 186 -21.51 23.80 -8.59
N MET A 187 -21.94 23.66 -9.83
CA MET A 187 -21.46 22.69 -10.80
C MET A 187 -20.24 23.21 -11.55
N LEU A 188 -19.12 22.49 -11.50
CA LEU A 188 -17.81 22.93 -11.96
C LEU A 188 -17.20 21.91 -12.93
N PRO A 189 -17.01 22.25 -14.20
CA PRO A 189 -16.25 21.42 -15.15
C PRO A 189 -14.79 21.27 -14.72
N ILE A 190 -14.25 20.07 -14.86
CA ILE A 190 -12.82 19.79 -14.62
C ILE A 190 -12.04 20.12 -15.89
N ILE A 191 -11.16 21.13 -15.83
CA ILE A 191 -10.25 21.50 -16.93
C ILE A 191 -9.00 20.63 -16.88
N TRP A 192 -8.46 20.45 -15.67
CA TRP A 192 -7.22 19.72 -15.43
C TRP A 192 -7.26 19.07 -14.05
N ARG A 193 -6.44 18.04 -13.85
CA ARG A 193 -6.27 17.37 -12.55
C ARG A 193 -4.83 16.97 -12.32
N TYR A 194 -4.33 17.11 -11.09
CA TYR A 194 -2.95 16.71 -10.74
C TYR A 194 -2.84 16.41 -9.25
N LYS A 195 -2.14 15.31 -8.92
CA LYS A 195 -1.73 14.95 -7.56
C LYS A 195 -0.23 14.73 -7.51
N LEU A 196 0.38 15.11 -6.40
CA LEU A 196 1.80 14.85 -6.16
C LEU A 196 2.07 13.36 -6.02
N ASP A 197 1.22 12.63 -5.29
CA ASP A 197 1.26 11.18 -5.09
C ASP A 197 -0.14 10.59 -5.30
N PRO A 198 -0.28 9.39 -5.88
CA PRO A 198 -1.59 8.73 -5.97
C PRO A 198 -2.28 8.54 -4.62
N GLU A 199 -1.53 8.31 -3.53
CA GLU A 199 -2.07 8.17 -2.16
C GLU A 199 -2.39 9.52 -1.50
N GLU A 200 -2.11 10.64 -2.16
CA GLU A 200 -2.40 11.95 -1.60
C GLU A 200 -3.90 12.09 -1.31
N ILE A 201 -4.20 12.55 -0.09
CA ILE A 201 -5.58 12.71 0.37
C ILE A 201 -6.32 13.68 -0.53
N ALA A 202 -7.57 13.36 -0.82
CA ALA A 202 -8.43 14.14 -1.70
C ALA A 202 -8.62 15.57 -1.19
N LYS A 203 -8.33 16.55 -2.05
CA LYS A 203 -8.48 18.00 -1.80
C LYS A 203 -9.14 18.68 -2.98
N ARG A 204 -9.76 19.84 -2.77
CA ARG A 204 -10.24 20.67 -3.89
C ARG A 204 -9.14 21.03 -4.89
N LYS A 205 -7.89 21.14 -4.40
CA LYS A 205 -6.71 21.46 -5.20
C LYS A 205 -6.28 20.34 -6.17
N ASP A 206 -6.91 19.19 -6.10
CA ASP A 206 -6.65 18.13 -7.08
C ASP A 206 -7.20 18.47 -8.48
N PHE A 207 -8.11 19.45 -8.56
CA PHE A 207 -8.77 19.86 -9.80
C PHE A 207 -8.59 21.35 -10.12
N VAL A 208 -8.33 21.66 -11.39
CA VAL A 208 -8.48 23.00 -11.96
C VAL A 208 -9.89 23.09 -12.54
N LEU A 209 -10.70 23.99 -12.00
CA LEU A 209 -12.15 24.02 -12.19
C LEU A 209 -12.60 25.28 -12.95
N ALA A 210 -13.35 25.11 -14.03
CA ALA A 210 -13.88 26.25 -14.80
C ALA A 210 -14.94 27.05 -14.02
N SER A 211 -15.40 28.16 -14.60
CA SER A 211 -16.64 28.80 -14.14
C SER A 211 -17.80 27.82 -14.26
N GLY A 212 -18.68 27.86 -13.26
CA GLY A 212 -19.76 26.92 -13.08
C GLY A 212 -21.14 27.54 -13.22
N HIS A 213 -22.17 26.71 -13.02
CA HIS A 213 -23.55 27.13 -12.87
C HIS A 213 -24.13 26.56 -11.56
N PHE A 214 -25.31 27.01 -11.15
CA PHE A 214 -25.99 26.48 -9.97
C PHE A 214 -27.03 25.44 -10.36
N GLU A 215 -27.02 24.31 -9.67
CA GLU A 215 -28.01 23.24 -9.80
C GLU A 215 -28.71 22.97 -8.48
N SER A 216 -29.83 22.25 -8.52
CA SER A 216 -30.49 21.78 -7.30
C SER A 216 -29.64 20.76 -6.54
N VAL A 217 -29.63 20.82 -5.22
CA VAL A 217 -29.00 19.78 -4.37
C VAL A 217 -29.56 18.38 -4.64
N GLU A 218 -30.80 18.28 -5.14
CA GLU A 218 -31.43 17.00 -5.44
C GLU A 218 -30.74 16.26 -6.60
N LEU A 219 -29.96 16.97 -7.42
CA LEU A 219 -29.11 16.36 -8.44
C LEU A 219 -28.13 15.35 -7.83
N LEU A 220 -27.65 15.62 -6.61
CA LEU A 220 -26.71 14.74 -5.90
C LEU A 220 -27.36 13.45 -5.37
N ASN A 221 -28.69 13.30 -5.47
CA ASN A 221 -29.36 12.03 -5.17
C ASN A 221 -29.18 10.99 -6.30
N ASN A 222 -28.54 11.37 -7.41
CA ASN A 222 -28.14 10.45 -8.45
C ASN A 222 -26.89 9.65 -8.01
N SER A 223 -26.92 8.33 -8.16
CA SER A 223 -25.86 7.40 -7.75
C SER A 223 -24.51 7.60 -8.44
N HIS A 224 -24.43 8.45 -9.46
CA HIS A 224 -23.17 8.83 -10.11
C HIS A 224 -22.39 9.90 -9.33
N TRP A 225 -23.00 10.52 -8.31
CA TRP A 225 -22.31 11.46 -7.44
C TRP A 225 -21.75 10.75 -6.22
N SER A 226 -20.52 11.09 -5.85
CA SER A 226 -19.93 10.67 -4.57
C SER A 226 -19.17 11.82 -3.93
N ILE A 227 -19.09 11.81 -2.60
CA ILE A 227 -18.27 12.78 -1.87
C ILE A 227 -16.80 12.57 -2.26
N TYR A 228 -16.10 13.64 -2.57
CA TYR A 228 -14.66 13.60 -2.85
C TYR A 228 -13.85 14.06 -1.64
N THR A 229 -14.17 15.25 -1.12
CA THR A 229 -13.50 15.82 0.06
C THR A 229 -14.46 16.68 0.87
N ILE A 230 -14.19 16.80 2.16
CA ILE A 230 -14.92 17.65 3.11
C ILE A 230 -13.94 18.71 3.60
N GLU A 231 -14.18 19.97 3.21
CA GLU A 231 -13.39 21.12 3.64
C GLU A 231 -14.13 21.90 4.73
N ARG A 232 -13.51 22.99 5.21
CA ARG A 232 -14.06 23.81 6.31
C ARG A 232 -15.47 24.34 6.01
N ASP A 233 -15.65 24.89 4.82
CA ASP A 233 -16.88 25.62 4.46
C ASP A 233 -17.73 24.89 3.42
N TYR A 234 -17.14 23.91 2.71
CA TYR A 234 -17.76 23.23 1.58
C TYR A 234 -17.51 21.73 1.60
N VAL A 235 -18.45 20.98 1.02
CA VAL A 235 -18.28 19.58 0.65
C VAL A 235 -18.22 19.51 -0.86
N LEU A 236 -17.24 18.77 -1.38
CA LEU A 236 -17.08 18.55 -2.80
C LEU A 236 -17.58 17.16 -3.15
N PHE A 237 -18.38 17.08 -4.20
CA PHE A 237 -18.80 15.83 -4.83
C PHE A 237 -18.17 15.73 -6.22
N VAL A 238 -17.93 14.51 -6.69
CA VAL A 238 -17.49 14.23 -8.06
C VAL A 238 -18.55 13.44 -8.81
N LEU A 239 -18.76 13.79 -10.07
CA LEU A 239 -19.60 13.03 -11.00
C LEU A 239 -18.77 11.93 -11.66
N LEU A 240 -19.24 10.69 -11.59
CA LEU A 240 -18.59 9.51 -12.15
C LEU A 240 -19.31 9.00 -13.40
N PRO A 241 -18.60 8.35 -14.34
CA PRO A 241 -19.22 7.76 -15.52
C PRO A 241 -20.15 6.58 -15.21
N GLU A 242 -19.91 5.89 -14.09
CA GLU A 242 -20.74 4.78 -13.62
C GLU A 242 -21.34 5.10 -12.24
N PRO A 243 -22.41 4.40 -11.82
CA PRO A 243 -22.90 4.50 -10.44
C PRO A 243 -21.84 4.10 -9.40
N ILE A 244 -21.85 4.76 -8.23
CA ILE A 244 -20.84 4.59 -7.17
C ILE A 244 -20.68 3.13 -6.71
N TYR A 245 -21.76 2.34 -6.68
CA TYR A 245 -21.71 0.92 -6.30
C TYR A 245 -20.92 0.03 -7.28
N SER A 246 -20.61 0.53 -8.49
CA SER A 246 -19.72 -0.13 -9.45
C SER A 246 -18.24 0.00 -9.05
N TYR A 247 -17.90 0.97 -8.20
CA TYR A 247 -16.54 1.22 -7.71
C TYR A 247 -16.27 0.45 -6.40
N ASN A 248 -16.49 -0.85 -6.44
CA ASN A 248 -16.28 -1.73 -5.29
C ASN A 248 -14.82 -2.23 -5.18
N ILE A 249 -14.48 -2.83 -4.04
CA ILE A 249 -13.13 -3.30 -3.73
C ILE A 249 -12.58 -4.39 -4.67
N SER A 250 -13.43 -5.16 -5.36
CA SER A 250 -12.96 -6.20 -6.28
C SER A 250 -12.26 -5.59 -7.49
N GLU A 251 -12.87 -4.56 -8.08
CA GLU A 251 -12.36 -3.83 -9.24
C GLU A 251 -11.37 -2.72 -8.83
N TYR A 252 -11.68 -2.02 -7.74
CA TYR A 252 -10.92 -0.87 -7.26
C TYR A 252 -10.54 -1.06 -5.78
N PRO A 253 -9.38 -1.69 -5.50
CA PRO A 253 -8.87 -1.86 -4.14
C PRO A 253 -8.75 -0.56 -3.32
N PHE A 254 -8.72 0.59 -4.00
CA PHE A 254 -8.59 1.93 -3.46
C PHE A 254 -9.56 2.88 -4.19
N ILE A 255 -10.74 3.15 -3.63
CA ILE A 255 -11.81 3.93 -4.30
C ILE A 255 -11.41 5.37 -4.56
N PHE A 256 -10.49 5.95 -3.78
CA PHE A 256 -10.00 7.31 -4.00
C PHE A 256 -9.32 7.47 -5.36
N VAL A 257 -8.77 6.39 -5.95
CA VAL A 257 -8.13 6.43 -7.28
C VAL A 257 -9.16 6.72 -8.38
N PRO A 258 -10.21 5.90 -8.61
CA PRO A 258 -11.21 6.20 -9.63
C PRO A 258 -12.01 7.47 -9.34
N LEU A 259 -12.23 7.85 -8.07
CA LEU A 259 -12.85 9.13 -7.74
C LEU A 259 -12.03 10.34 -8.25
N PHE A 260 -10.71 10.22 -8.31
CA PHE A 260 -9.84 11.24 -8.89
C PHE A 260 -9.73 11.08 -10.41
N GLU A 261 -9.42 9.88 -10.91
CA GLU A 261 -9.07 9.63 -12.31
C GLU A 261 -10.28 9.66 -13.25
N ARG A 262 -11.44 9.19 -12.79
CA ARG A 262 -12.66 9.06 -13.62
C ARG A 262 -13.68 10.18 -13.40
N ALA A 263 -13.43 11.13 -12.49
CA ALA A 263 -14.31 12.27 -12.29
C ALA A 263 -14.54 13.07 -13.59
N LEU A 264 -15.79 13.36 -13.90
CA LEU A 264 -16.23 14.12 -15.07
C LEU A 264 -16.49 15.60 -14.73
N ALA A 265 -17.03 15.86 -13.54
CA ALA A 265 -17.34 17.18 -13.02
C ALA A 265 -17.25 17.19 -11.49
N VAL A 266 -17.19 18.39 -10.90
CA VAL A 266 -17.26 18.60 -9.45
C VAL A 266 -18.52 19.38 -9.10
N ALA A 267 -19.18 19.04 -8.00
CA ALA A 267 -20.22 19.86 -7.39
C ALA A 267 -19.73 20.36 -6.01
N GLU A 268 -19.75 21.67 -5.80
CA GLU A 268 -19.40 22.32 -4.54
C GLU A 268 -20.69 22.68 -3.80
N MET A 269 -20.81 22.25 -2.55
CA MET A 269 -21.99 22.43 -1.70
C MET A 269 -21.58 23.08 -0.38
N LYS A 270 -22.36 24.06 0.11
CA LYS A 270 -22.16 24.63 1.47
C LYS A 270 -22.25 23.53 2.51
N ARG A 271 -21.37 23.54 3.52
CA ARG A 271 -21.37 22.56 4.62
C ARG A 271 -22.73 22.48 5.34
N SER A 272 -23.37 23.61 5.60
CA SER A 272 -24.70 23.67 6.23
C SER A 272 -25.79 22.99 5.38
N GLU A 273 -25.71 23.13 4.05
CA GLU A 273 -26.64 22.51 3.13
C GLU A 273 -26.38 21.00 3.01
N PHE A 274 -25.12 20.57 3.12
CA PHE A 274 -24.76 19.15 3.16
C PHE A 274 -25.39 18.44 4.37
N LEU A 275 -25.36 19.05 5.56
CA LEU A 275 -25.98 18.46 6.75
C LEU A 275 -27.50 18.30 6.56
N LYS A 276 -28.19 19.33 6.03
CA LYS A 276 -29.64 19.25 5.71
C LYS A 276 -29.94 18.18 4.65
N PHE A 277 -29.10 18.10 3.62
CA PHE A 277 -29.22 17.11 2.56
C PHE A 277 -29.09 15.68 3.12
N ALA A 278 -28.07 15.43 3.96
CA ALA A 278 -27.87 14.14 4.60
C ALA A 278 -29.00 13.79 5.58
N GLU A 279 -29.52 14.76 6.33
CA GLU A 279 -30.69 14.54 7.20
C GLU A 279 -31.92 14.09 6.39
N LYS A 280 -32.15 14.71 5.22
CA LYS A 280 -33.23 14.32 4.30
C LYS A 280 -33.04 12.89 3.79
N LEU A 281 -31.80 12.51 3.42
CA LEU A 281 -31.48 11.14 3.01
C LEU A 281 -31.67 10.14 4.16
N GLY A 282 -31.27 10.50 5.38
CA GLY A 282 -31.38 9.65 6.57
C GLY A 282 -32.82 9.32 6.99
N LYS A 283 -33.81 10.07 6.51
CA LYS A 283 -35.24 9.76 6.70
C LYS A 283 -35.70 8.55 5.87
N GLN A 284 -34.93 8.14 4.86
CA GLN A 284 -35.20 6.93 4.08
C GLN A 284 -34.60 5.69 4.76
N PRO A 285 -35.17 4.49 4.54
CA PRO A 285 -34.58 3.25 5.05
C PRO A 285 -33.12 3.12 4.64
N GLN A 286 -32.23 3.03 5.62
CA GLN A 286 -30.79 2.94 5.40
C GLN A 286 -30.32 1.48 5.43
N PRO A 287 -29.39 1.08 4.54
CA PRO A 287 -28.81 -0.26 4.58
C PRO A 287 -28.03 -0.49 5.87
N LYS A 288 -27.95 -1.76 6.27
CA LYS A 288 -26.99 -2.19 7.30
C LYS A 288 -25.59 -1.82 6.84
N THR A 289 -24.79 -1.30 7.75
CA THR A 289 -23.46 -0.75 7.45
C THR A 289 -22.42 -1.32 8.40
N ILE A 290 -21.28 -1.75 7.87
CA ILE A 290 -20.07 -2.06 8.63
C ILE A 290 -19.05 -0.96 8.37
N LEU A 291 -18.60 -0.29 9.44
CA LEU A 291 -17.36 0.47 9.37
C LEU A 291 -16.21 -0.49 9.67
N PHE A 292 -15.47 -0.85 8.63
CA PHE A 292 -14.36 -1.80 8.70
C PHE A 292 -13.04 -1.03 8.83
N THR A 293 -12.55 -0.92 10.07
CA THR A 293 -11.27 -0.28 10.40
C THR A 293 -10.13 -1.26 10.49
N ASN A 294 -8.89 -0.80 10.30
CA ASN A 294 -7.74 -1.70 10.22
C ASN A 294 -6.41 -0.98 10.46
N THR A 295 -5.33 -1.73 10.68
CA THR A 295 -3.96 -1.19 10.55
C THR A 295 -3.44 -1.27 9.11
N ALA A 296 -2.43 -0.48 8.78
CA ALA A 296 -1.83 -0.53 7.46
C ALA A 296 -1.24 -1.93 7.21
N ARG A 297 -1.40 -2.44 5.98
CA ARG A 297 -0.79 -3.70 5.51
C ARG A 297 -1.16 -4.95 6.30
N CYS A 298 -2.35 -4.95 6.90
CA CYS A 298 -2.87 -6.10 7.64
C CYS A 298 -3.68 -7.10 6.81
N GLY A 299 -3.78 -6.94 5.48
CA GLY A 299 -4.63 -7.78 4.63
C GLY A 299 -6.09 -7.35 4.57
N SER A 300 -6.41 -6.12 4.97
CA SER A 300 -7.78 -5.58 4.93
C SER A 300 -8.37 -5.52 3.51
N THR A 301 -7.55 -5.35 2.47
CA THR A 301 -8.04 -5.47 1.09
C THR A 301 -8.51 -6.89 0.75
N LEU A 302 -7.78 -7.92 1.20
CA LEU A 302 -8.18 -9.32 1.00
C LEU A 302 -9.51 -9.60 1.72
N LEU A 303 -9.61 -9.21 2.99
CA LEU A 303 -10.85 -9.38 3.76
C LEU A 303 -12.00 -8.56 3.16
N GLY A 304 -11.77 -7.33 2.72
CA GLY A 304 -12.80 -6.53 2.06
C GLY A 304 -13.30 -7.18 0.76
N LYS A 305 -12.41 -7.79 -0.03
CA LYS A 305 -12.81 -8.62 -1.20
C LYS A 305 -13.64 -9.82 -0.78
N MET A 306 -13.26 -10.54 0.28
CA MET A 306 -14.07 -11.63 0.85
C MET A 306 -15.48 -11.15 1.26
N LEU A 307 -15.57 -9.95 1.86
CA LEU A 307 -16.81 -9.33 2.31
C LEU A 307 -17.69 -8.77 1.18
N HIS A 308 -17.16 -8.51 -0.02
CA HIS A 308 -17.95 -8.00 -1.14
C HIS A 308 -18.64 -9.14 -1.91
N ARG A 309 -19.97 -9.22 -1.82
CA ARG A 309 -20.80 -10.23 -2.47
C ARG A 309 -21.88 -9.57 -3.32
N PRO A 310 -21.78 -9.56 -4.66
CA PRO A 310 -22.77 -8.91 -5.52
C PRO A 310 -24.20 -9.32 -5.18
N GLY A 311 -25.09 -8.33 -5.00
CA GLY A 311 -26.49 -8.53 -4.59
C GLY A 311 -26.72 -8.72 -3.08
N VAL A 312 -25.67 -8.92 -2.29
CA VAL A 312 -25.74 -9.12 -0.83
C VAL A 312 -24.99 -8.03 -0.08
N SER A 313 -23.79 -7.67 -0.53
CA SER A 313 -22.95 -6.66 0.11
C SER A 313 -22.07 -5.92 -0.88
N VAL A 314 -21.86 -4.62 -0.64
CA VAL A 314 -20.93 -3.77 -1.41
C VAL A 314 -19.87 -3.25 -0.47
N CYS A 315 -18.60 -3.50 -0.79
CA CYS A 315 -17.47 -2.98 -0.03
C CYS A 315 -16.80 -1.83 -0.78
N TYR A 316 -16.85 -0.64 -0.20
CA TYR A 316 -16.11 0.54 -0.64
C TYR A 316 -14.80 0.62 0.12
N ALA A 317 -13.68 0.69 -0.59
CA ALA A 317 -12.35 0.68 0.01
C ALA A 317 -11.74 2.08 0.08
N GLU A 318 -11.47 2.55 1.28
CA GLU A 318 -10.69 3.76 1.57
C GLU A 318 -11.34 5.03 1.00
N HIS A 319 -12.60 5.26 1.38
CA HIS A 319 -13.34 6.41 0.89
C HIS A 319 -12.77 7.73 1.45
N PRO A 320 -12.33 8.68 0.59
CA PRO A 320 -11.54 9.83 1.01
C PRO A 320 -12.28 10.80 1.95
N ALA A 321 -13.61 10.81 1.93
CA ALA A 321 -14.40 11.61 2.88
C ALA A 321 -14.11 11.23 4.34
N LEU A 322 -13.98 9.93 4.64
CA LEU A 322 -13.70 9.45 6.00
C LEU A 322 -12.26 9.77 6.41
N THR A 323 -11.33 9.60 5.48
CA THR A 323 -9.93 9.99 5.65
C THR A 323 -9.78 11.47 6.00
N ASN A 324 -10.46 12.36 5.26
CA ASN A 324 -10.43 13.81 5.51
C ASN A 324 -10.93 14.15 6.92
N LEU A 325 -12.00 13.50 7.39
CA LEU A 325 -12.53 13.70 8.74
C LEU A 325 -11.58 13.18 9.83
N SER A 326 -10.91 12.05 9.62
CA SER A 326 -9.91 11.54 10.56
C SER A 326 -8.70 12.48 10.68
N ILE A 327 -8.25 13.05 9.56
CA ILE A 327 -7.17 14.05 9.56
C ILE A 327 -7.65 15.34 10.23
N ALA A 328 -8.86 15.82 9.92
CA ALA A 328 -9.40 17.02 10.53
C ALA A 328 -9.48 16.90 12.06
N LEU A 329 -9.85 15.72 12.57
CA LEU A 329 -9.86 15.41 13.99
C LEU A 329 -8.44 15.33 14.58
N GLY A 330 -7.55 14.56 13.96
CA GLY A 330 -6.18 14.33 14.47
C GLY A 330 -5.28 15.56 14.42
N GLU A 331 -5.53 16.46 13.48
CA GLU A 331 -4.82 17.72 13.30
C GLU A 331 -5.52 18.91 13.97
N GLU A 332 -6.63 18.66 14.70
CA GLU A 332 -7.39 19.69 15.41
C GLU A 332 -7.85 20.83 14.47
N LEU A 333 -8.15 20.49 13.21
CA LEU A 333 -8.66 21.45 12.20
C LEU A 333 -10.16 21.69 12.33
N MET A 334 -10.86 20.76 12.97
CA MET A 334 -12.28 20.83 13.30
C MET A 334 -12.47 20.33 14.73
N THR A 335 -13.51 20.84 15.38
CA THR A 335 -13.90 20.33 16.71
C THR A 335 -14.47 18.91 16.60
N GLU A 336 -14.44 18.15 17.70
CA GLU A 336 -15.01 16.80 17.73
C GLU A 336 -16.50 16.79 17.33
N ALA A 337 -17.27 17.79 17.80
CA ALA A 337 -18.69 17.92 17.47
C ALA A 337 -18.90 18.14 15.96
N GLU A 338 -18.11 19.03 15.34
CA GLU A 338 -18.19 19.25 13.90
C GLU A 338 -17.83 17.98 13.10
N VAL A 339 -16.78 17.26 13.51
CA VAL A 339 -16.39 15.99 12.88
C VAL A 339 -17.49 14.94 13.03
N ARG A 340 -18.12 14.86 14.21
CA ARG A 340 -19.24 13.94 14.48
C ARG A 340 -20.41 14.20 13.54
N ASP A 341 -20.88 15.45 13.44
CA ASP A 341 -22.00 15.81 12.56
C ASP A 341 -21.69 15.49 11.08
N LEU A 342 -20.47 15.84 10.64
CA LEU A 342 -20.04 15.56 9.27
C LEU A 342 -19.83 14.07 8.99
N LEU A 343 -19.38 13.30 9.98
CA LEU A 343 -19.19 11.85 9.86
C LEU A 343 -20.54 11.14 9.71
N HIS A 344 -21.54 11.52 10.50
CA HIS A 344 -22.90 11.00 10.40
C HIS A 344 -23.51 11.31 9.03
N ALA A 345 -23.35 12.55 8.57
CA ALA A 345 -23.81 12.97 7.25
C ALA A 345 -23.08 12.24 6.11
N ALA A 346 -21.76 12.08 6.21
CA ALA A 346 -20.94 11.36 5.24
C ALA A 346 -21.35 9.89 5.15
N ILE A 347 -21.42 9.16 6.26
CA ILE A 347 -21.82 7.74 6.27
C ILE A 347 -23.22 7.57 5.68
N THR A 348 -24.16 8.46 6.01
CA THR A 348 -25.52 8.44 5.45
C THR A 348 -25.50 8.62 3.93
N CYS A 349 -24.72 9.56 3.39
CA CYS A 349 -24.61 9.76 1.96
C CYS A 349 -23.89 8.60 1.25
N LEU A 350 -22.82 8.05 1.84
CA LEU A 350 -22.05 6.96 1.22
C LEU A 350 -22.86 5.66 1.05
N ARG A 351 -23.91 5.49 1.85
CA ARG A 351 -24.78 4.30 1.81
C ARG A 351 -26.14 4.54 1.16
N SER A 352 -26.51 5.79 0.85
CA SER A 352 -27.86 6.15 0.38
C SER A 352 -28.23 5.53 -0.96
N HIS A 353 -27.25 5.24 -1.81
CA HIS A 353 -27.46 4.66 -3.14
C HIS A 353 -27.52 3.13 -3.16
N LEU A 354 -27.40 2.48 -2.00
CA LEU A 354 -27.54 1.02 -1.88
C LEU A 354 -28.97 0.65 -1.45
N PRO A 355 -29.55 -0.44 -1.99
CA PRO A 355 -30.83 -0.94 -1.51
C PRO A 355 -30.75 -1.32 -0.02
N ALA A 356 -31.84 -1.12 0.74
CA ALA A 356 -31.86 -1.38 2.18
C ALA A 356 -31.53 -2.84 2.58
N GLY A 357 -31.75 -3.80 1.68
CA GLY A 357 -31.41 -5.21 1.88
C GLY A 357 -29.95 -5.58 1.58
N VAL A 358 -29.14 -4.64 1.09
CA VAL A 358 -27.72 -4.85 0.77
C VAL A 358 -26.87 -4.32 1.91
N LEU A 359 -25.91 -5.10 2.39
CA LEU A 359 -24.95 -4.68 3.40
C LEU A 359 -23.90 -3.73 2.79
N CYS A 360 -23.76 -2.53 3.35
CA CYS A 360 -22.71 -1.59 3.01
C CYS A 360 -21.47 -1.86 3.88
N VAL A 361 -20.30 -2.08 3.29
CA VAL A 361 -19.03 -2.20 4.03
C VAL A 361 -18.13 -1.03 3.66
N LEU A 362 -17.95 -0.11 4.59
CA LEU A 362 -17.03 1.03 4.48
C LEU A 362 -15.69 0.63 5.06
N LYS A 363 -14.80 0.10 4.21
CA LYS A 363 -13.42 -0.21 4.60
C LYS A 363 -12.62 1.10 4.65
N THR A 364 -11.94 1.36 5.75
CA THR A 364 -11.26 2.64 5.98
C THR A 364 -9.76 2.61 5.65
N GLN A 365 -9.09 3.75 5.63
CA GLN A 365 -7.62 3.79 5.77
C GLN A 365 -7.22 3.51 7.22
N SER A 366 -5.91 3.39 7.48
CA SER A 366 -5.43 2.92 8.79
C SER A 366 -5.74 3.89 9.93
N PHE A 367 -5.55 5.18 9.73
CA PHE A 367 -5.73 6.19 10.78
C PHE A 367 -7.20 6.49 11.13
N GLU A 368 -8.19 5.84 10.51
CA GLU A 368 -9.62 6.14 10.70
C GLU A 368 -10.26 5.41 11.90
N ALA A 369 -9.52 4.53 12.59
CA ALA A 369 -10.00 3.88 13.82
C ALA A 369 -10.43 4.90 14.90
N ARG A 370 -9.82 6.09 14.94
CA ARG A 370 -10.21 7.20 15.82
C ARG A 370 -11.62 7.75 15.58
N LEU A 371 -12.24 7.47 14.44
CA LEU A 371 -13.59 7.95 14.12
C LEU A 371 -14.68 7.09 14.77
N VAL A 372 -14.35 5.87 15.23
CA VAL A 372 -15.34 4.93 15.79
C VAL A 372 -16.15 5.53 16.95
N PRO A 373 -15.56 6.22 17.94
CA PRO A 373 -16.33 6.87 19.02
C PRO A 373 -17.31 7.93 18.55
N LEU A 374 -17.06 8.54 17.39
CA LEU A 374 -17.91 9.59 16.82
C LEU A 374 -19.09 9.02 16.03
N CYS A 375 -19.13 7.71 15.83
CA CYS A 375 -20.20 7.02 15.13
C CYS A 375 -21.42 6.71 16.01
N GLU A 376 -21.36 6.99 17.32
CA GLU A 376 -22.49 6.79 18.23
C GLU A 376 -23.73 7.55 17.75
N GLY A 377 -24.86 6.86 17.68
CA GLY A 377 -26.13 7.40 17.18
C GLY A 377 -26.44 7.10 15.71
N ILE A 378 -25.47 6.61 14.92
CA ILE A 378 -25.73 6.20 13.53
C ILE A 378 -26.49 4.86 13.53
N SER A 379 -27.71 4.87 13.00
CA SER A 379 -28.54 3.67 12.89
C SER A 379 -27.94 2.62 11.97
N ASN A 380 -28.14 1.34 12.32
CA ASN A 380 -27.71 0.17 11.55
C ASN A 380 -26.20 0.12 11.24
N LEU A 381 -25.37 0.73 12.08
CA LEU A 381 -23.92 0.71 11.94
C LEU A 381 -23.28 -0.25 12.95
N LYS A 382 -22.44 -1.16 12.48
CA LYS A 382 -21.55 -1.99 13.31
C LYS A 382 -20.09 -1.70 12.95
N HIS A 383 -19.17 -2.09 13.83
CA HIS A 383 -17.73 -1.89 13.65
C HIS A 383 -16.98 -3.23 13.66
N VAL A 384 -16.03 -3.38 12.74
CA VAL A 384 -15.09 -4.51 12.68
C VAL A 384 -13.67 -3.95 12.58
N PHE A 385 -12.73 -4.56 13.30
CA PHE A 385 -11.32 -4.18 13.26
C PHE A 385 -10.45 -5.36 12.78
N MET A 386 -9.48 -5.08 11.91
CA MET A 386 -8.49 -6.08 11.47
C MET A 386 -7.06 -5.64 11.76
N PHE A 387 -6.26 -6.60 12.23
CA PHE A 387 -4.85 -6.38 12.55
C PHE A 387 -3.99 -7.56 12.11
N ARG A 388 -2.70 -7.29 11.84
CA ARG A 388 -1.71 -8.30 11.51
C ARG A 388 -0.55 -8.18 12.49
N LYS A 389 -0.37 -9.19 13.34
CA LYS A 389 0.86 -9.34 14.13
C LYS A 389 2.08 -9.34 13.23
N LYS A 390 3.16 -8.73 13.70
CA LYS A 390 4.43 -8.63 12.96
C LYS A 390 4.30 -7.94 11.60
N GLY A 391 3.35 -7.00 11.49
CA GLY A 391 3.06 -6.27 10.26
C GLY A 391 3.97 -5.06 10.00
N LEU A 392 4.78 -4.62 10.97
CA LEU A 392 5.57 -3.39 10.90
C LEU A 392 6.41 -3.27 9.62
N LEU A 393 7.17 -4.30 9.28
CA LEU A 393 8.04 -4.28 8.09
C LEU A 393 7.26 -4.20 6.78
N SER A 394 6.01 -4.68 6.76
CA SER A 394 5.14 -4.50 5.61
C SER A 394 4.70 -3.05 5.44
N VAL A 395 4.49 -2.33 6.55
CA VAL A 395 4.18 -0.88 6.55
C VAL A 395 5.41 -0.07 6.15
N GLU A 396 6.57 -0.33 6.76
CA GLU A 396 7.84 0.31 6.39
C GLU A 396 8.14 0.17 4.89
N LYS A 397 7.81 -0.99 4.32
CA LYS A 397 7.98 -1.25 2.89
C LYS A 397 7.16 -0.32 1.99
N VAL A 398 5.95 0.07 2.42
CA VAL A 398 5.12 1.01 1.68
C VAL A 398 5.65 2.43 1.82
N GLU A 399 6.03 2.84 3.02
CA GLU A 399 6.62 4.16 3.26
C GLU A 399 7.92 4.37 2.47
N ARG A 400 8.71 3.30 2.30
CA ARG A 400 9.96 3.35 1.51
C ARG A 400 9.75 3.38 -0.01
N ARG A 401 8.52 3.18 -0.52
CA ARG A 401 8.22 3.26 -1.96
C ARG A 401 8.66 4.60 -2.55
N GLU A 402 8.48 5.67 -1.78
CA GLU A 402 8.84 7.04 -2.11
C GLU A 402 9.70 7.63 -0.97
N GLU A 403 10.67 6.85 -0.47
CA GLU A 403 11.43 7.13 0.77
C GLU A 403 11.95 8.56 0.85
N PHE A 404 12.53 9.07 -0.24
CA PHE A 404 13.08 10.42 -0.26
C PHE A 404 11.99 11.50 -0.19
N LEU A 405 10.87 11.33 -0.90
CA LEU A 405 9.75 12.26 -0.83
C LEU A 405 9.15 12.29 0.58
N TYR A 406 8.86 11.12 1.17
CA TYR A 406 8.28 11.05 2.51
C TYR A 406 9.24 11.51 3.60
N THR A 407 10.55 11.30 3.44
CA THR A 407 11.55 11.91 4.32
C THR A 407 11.50 13.44 4.26
N LEU A 408 11.47 14.03 3.06
CA LEU A 408 11.33 15.48 2.91
C LEU A 408 10.02 15.99 3.52
N MET A 409 8.91 15.28 3.31
CA MET A 409 7.61 15.67 3.87
C MET A 409 7.58 15.52 5.39
N LEU A 410 8.22 14.50 5.96
CA LEU A 410 8.34 14.33 7.41
C LEU A 410 9.19 15.44 8.03
N GLU A 411 10.34 15.76 7.46
CA GLU A 411 11.19 16.86 7.93
C GLU A 411 10.48 18.22 7.82
N LEU A 412 9.78 18.45 6.70
CA LEU A 412 8.94 19.64 6.54
C LEU A 412 7.81 19.66 7.58
N TYR A 413 7.23 18.51 7.92
CA TYR A 413 6.16 18.40 8.91
C TYR A 413 6.67 18.69 10.32
N LYS A 414 7.84 18.18 10.71
CA LYS A 414 8.50 18.50 11.98
C LYS A 414 8.81 19.99 12.09
N TYR A 415 9.28 20.60 10.99
CA TYR A 415 9.58 22.03 10.94
C TYR A 415 8.31 22.89 11.00
N SER A 416 7.32 22.57 10.17
CA SER A 416 6.05 23.29 10.07
C SER A 416 4.94 22.37 9.55
N PRO A 417 4.09 21.81 10.44
CA PRO A 417 2.94 21.01 10.03
C PRO A 417 2.02 21.73 9.04
N PHE A 418 1.89 23.06 9.20
CA PHE A 418 1.10 23.89 8.30
C PHE A 418 1.66 23.88 6.86
N LEU A 419 2.96 24.11 6.69
CA LEU A 419 3.59 24.07 5.37
C LEU A 419 3.58 22.66 4.78
N ALA A 420 3.85 21.63 5.58
CA ALA A 420 3.80 20.26 5.11
C ALA A 420 2.41 19.91 4.55
N ARG A 421 1.32 20.21 5.26
CA ARG A 421 -0.06 19.97 4.80
C ARG A 421 -0.40 20.69 3.49
N TYR A 422 0.25 21.81 3.21
CA TYR A 422 0.09 22.51 1.93
C TYR A 422 0.60 21.68 0.75
N PHE A 423 1.70 20.93 0.93
CA PHE A 423 2.25 20.02 -0.07
C PHE A 423 1.59 18.64 0.00
N SER A 424 1.61 18.00 1.17
CA SER A 424 1.07 16.66 1.40
C SER A 424 0.39 16.55 2.77
N THR A 425 -0.78 15.95 2.78
CA THR A 425 -1.54 15.61 4.00
C THR A 425 -1.38 14.15 4.38
N LEU A 426 -0.63 13.35 3.62
CA LEU A 426 -0.42 11.93 3.93
C LEU A 426 0.25 11.76 5.30
N ILE A 427 1.32 12.52 5.56
CA ILE A 427 2.01 12.54 6.87
C ILE A 427 1.08 13.05 7.98
N ALA A 428 0.10 13.90 7.66
CA ALA A 428 -0.82 14.44 8.65
C ALA A 428 -1.85 13.41 9.15
N GLY A 429 -1.99 12.24 8.50
CA GLY A 429 -2.85 11.14 8.95
C GLY A 429 -2.61 10.76 10.42
N GLU A 430 -1.35 10.73 10.83
CA GLU A 430 -0.93 10.42 12.20
C GLU A 430 -0.28 11.61 12.91
N GLY A 431 -0.59 12.83 12.49
CA GLY A 431 0.14 14.02 12.89
C GLY A 431 0.18 14.26 14.41
N ARG A 432 -0.87 13.90 15.16
CA ARG A 432 -0.87 13.91 16.63
C ARG A 432 0.27 13.07 17.21
N TRP A 433 0.42 11.83 16.77
CA TRP A 433 1.45 10.93 17.25
C TRP A 433 2.83 11.33 16.72
N ILE A 434 2.93 11.80 15.49
CA ILE A 434 4.19 12.30 14.92
C ILE A 434 4.72 13.47 15.75
N ARG A 435 3.86 14.41 16.18
CA ARG A 435 4.27 15.52 17.06
C ARG A 435 4.71 15.04 18.46
N GLN A 436 4.04 14.03 19.01
CA GLN A 436 4.32 13.53 20.37
C GLN A 436 5.52 12.59 20.45
N LEU A 437 5.77 11.83 19.39
CA LEU A 437 6.78 10.77 19.34
C LEU A 437 8.02 11.18 18.53
N ASN A 438 7.87 12.17 17.65
CA ASN A 438 8.94 12.79 16.85
C ASN A 438 9.83 11.75 16.13
N PRO A 439 9.26 10.96 15.19
CA PRO A 439 9.98 9.86 14.56
C PRO A 439 11.25 10.32 13.84
N GLY A 440 12.39 9.72 14.14
CA GLY A 440 13.70 10.07 13.58
C GLY A 440 13.87 9.68 12.10
N ASP A 441 13.19 8.62 11.66
CA ASP A 441 13.29 8.08 10.31
C ASP A 441 11.96 7.47 9.80
N MET A 442 11.96 6.93 8.57
CA MET A 442 10.78 6.28 7.99
C MET A 442 10.33 5.02 8.72
N ARG A 443 11.24 4.35 9.44
CA ARG A 443 10.90 3.15 10.21
C ARG A 443 10.14 3.53 11.48
N GLU A 444 10.58 4.56 12.17
CA GLU A 444 9.84 5.13 13.30
C GLU A 444 8.49 5.69 12.88
N LEU A 445 8.40 6.34 11.71
CA LEU A 445 7.12 6.76 11.13
C LEU A 445 6.19 5.56 10.84
N ALA A 446 6.71 4.50 10.22
CA ALA A 446 5.95 3.28 9.94
C ALA A 446 5.45 2.62 11.23
N ALA A 447 6.23 2.66 12.31
CA ALA A 447 5.81 2.17 13.62
C ALA A 447 4.60 2.95 14.16
N ILE A 448 4.62 4.27 14.03
CA ILE A 448 3.49 5.12 14.42
C ILE A 448 2.23 4.77 13.60
N MET A 449 2.34 4.69 12.28
CA MET A 449 1.22 4.39 11.38
C MET A 449 0.64 2.98 11.59
N TYR A 450 1.48 2.05 12.00
CA TYR A 450 1.07 0.67 12.26
C TYR A 450 0.39 0.53 13.64
N ALA A 451 0.88 1.21 14.68
CA ALA A 451 0.42 1.05 16.05
C ALA A 451 -0.75 1.98 16.43
N SER A 452 -0.79 3.20 15.88
CA SER A 452 -1.82 4.20 16.22
C SER A 452 -3.26 3.66 16.10
N PRO A 453 -3.66 2.97 15.02
CA PRO A 453 -5.04 2.46 14.91
C PRO A 453 -5.35 1.37 15.93
N LEU A 454 -4.36 0.57 16.35
CA LEU A 454 -4.53 -0.41 17.41
C LEU A 454 -4.74 0.27 18.76
N SER A 455 -4.05 1.40 19.03
CA SER A 455 -4.27 2.19 20.25
C SER A 455 -5.70 2.70 20.32
N ASP A 456 -6.24 3.19 19.20
CA ASP A 456 -7.63 3.64 19.12
C ASP A 456 -8.63 2.47 19.23
N TYR A 457 -8.32 1.31 18.67
CA TYR A 457 -9.11 0.09 18.87
C TYR A 457 -9.16 -0.32 20.35
N GLU A 458 -8.02 -0.42 21.04
CA GLU A 458 -7.99 -0.88 22.43
C GLU A 458 -8.79 0.01 23.39
N LYS A 459 -8.75 1.33 23.17
CA LYS A 459 -9.57 2.30 23.92
C LYS A 459 -11.06 2.10 23.71
N ASN A 460 -11.47 1.63 22.53
CA ASN A 460 -12.86 1.61 22.07
C ASN A 460 -13.38 0.20 21.75
N LYS A 461 -12.69 -0.86 22.19
CA LYS A 461 -12.99 -2.25 21.80
C LYS A 461 -14.42 -2.71 22.07
N LYS A 462 -15.10 -2.11 23.05
CA LYS A 462 -16.51 -2.39 23.36
C LYS A 462 -17.49 -1.95 22.27
N MET A 463 -17.07 -1.06 21.37
CA MET A 463 -17.89 -0.60 20.23
C MET A 463 -17.83 -1.56 19.04
N TYR A 464 -16.91 -2.51 19.03
CA TYR A 464 -16.74 -3.47 17.94
C TYR A 464 -17.65 -4.67 18.15
N CYS A 465 -18.37 -5.06 17.09
CA CYS A 465 -19.32 -6.17 17.14
C CYS A 465 -18.65 -7.55 17.09
N HIS A 466 -17.41 -7.60 16.62
CA HIS A 466 -16.63 -8.81 16.49
C HIS A 466 -15.27 -8.60 17.16
N PRO A 467 -14.69 -9.63 17.81
CA PRO A 467 -13.28 -9.59 18.20
C PRO A 467 -12.39 -9.19 17.04
N ILE A 468 -11.20 -8.69 17.35
CA ILE A 468 -10.19 -8.36 16.34
C ILE A 468 -10.01 -9.51 15.35
N VAL A 469 -10.12 -9.20 14.06
CA VAL A 469 -9.87 -10.17 12.99
C VAL A 469 -8.37 -10.20 12.74
N TRP A 470 -7.74 -11.33 13.07
CA TRP A 470 -6.30 -11.48 12.89
C TRP A 470 -5.97 -11.98 11.48
N PHE A 471 -5.03 -11.30 10.83
CA PHE A 471 -4.56 -11.70 9.48
C PHE A 471 -4.08 -13.15 9.42
N HIS A 472 -3.33 -13.62 10.42
CA HIS A 472 -2.79 -14.98 10.41
C HIS A 472 -3.88 -16.04 10.55
N GLU A 473 -4.97 -15.74 11.26
CA GLU A 473 -6.14 -16.63 11.31
C GLU A 473 -6.87 -16.66 9.96
N ILE A 474 -7.03 -15.50 9.30
CA ILE A 474 -7.55 -15.47 7.92
C ILE A 474 -6.67 -16.32 6.98
N MET A 475 -5.36 -16.37 7.18
CA MET A 475 -4.48 -17.19 6.33
C MET A 475 -4.53 -18.68 6.67
N ASN A 476 -4.62 -19.04 7.95
CA ASN A 476 -4.48 -20.42 8.43
C ASN A 476 -5.81 -21.16 8.63
N ASP A 477 -6.87 -20.45 9.02
CA ASP A 477 -8.20 -20.98 9.36
C ASP A 477 -9.31 -20.09 8.79
N THR A 478 -9.24 -19.84 7.48
CA THR A 478 -10.10 -18.88 6.78
C THR A 478 -11.59 -19.17 6.97
N GLU A 479 -11.99 -20.44 6.88
CA GLU A 479 -13.39 -20.84 6.92
C GLU A 479 -14.04 -20.53 8.28
N ASN A 480 -13.38 -20.85 9.39
CA ASN A 480 -13.92 -20.56 10.72
C ASN A 480 -14.02 -19.06 11.00
N VAL A 481 -12.99 -18.29 10.62
CA VAL A 481 -13.01 -16.84 10.78
C VAL A 481 -14.14 -16.22 9.95
N LEU A 482 -14.31 -16.65 8.69
CA LEU A 482 -15.38 -16.14 7.84
C LEU A 482 -16.76 -16.59 8.32
N ASN A 483 -16.93 -17.83 8.81
CA ASN A 483 -18.18 -18.29 9.39
C ASN A 483 -18.61 -17.43 10.59
N SER A 484 -17.67 -17.19 11.53
CA SER A 484 -17.91 -16.32 12.69
C SER A 484 -18.26 -14.90 12.28
N LEU A 485 -17.44 -14.31 11.40
CA LEU A 485 -17.62 -12.93 10.97
C LEU A 485 -18.90 -12.74 10.15
N PHE A 486 -19.19 -13.64 9.20
CA PHE A 486 -20.38 -13.56 8.34
C PHE A 486 -21.66 -13.73 9.16
N ALA A 487 -21.67 -14.60 10.17
CA ALA A 487 -22.79 -14.71 11.09
C ALA A 487 -23.03 -13.40 11.85
N GLU A 488 -21.97 -12.76 12.36
CA GLU A 488 -22.08 -11.51 13.13
C GLU A 488 -22.55 -10.31 12.27
N ILE A 489 -22.07 -10.21 11.02
CA ILE A 489 -22.43 -9.11 10.11
C ILE A 489 -23.59 -9.46 9.15
N GLU A 490 -24.18 -10.63 9.32
CA GLU A 490 -25.33 -11.15 8.58
C GLU A 490 -25.13 -11.32 7.05
N ILE A 491 -23.93 -11.73 6.63
CA ILE A 491 -23.74 -12.28 5.28
C ILE A 491 -24.12 -13.77 5.31
N PRO A 492 -24.90 -14.30 4.35
CA PRO A 492 -25.26 -15.72 4.35
C PRO A 492 -24.02 -16.63 4.28
N LEU A 493 -23.98 -17.63 5.16
CA LEU A 493 -22.84 -18.57 5.26
C LEU A 493 -22.60 -19.37 3.98
N SER A 494 -23.60 -19.48 3.10
CA SER A 494 -23.45 -20.09 1.77
C SER A 494 -22.38 -19.41 0.91
N TYR A 495 -22.02 -18.15 1.20
CA TYR A 495 -20.99 -17.40 0.47
C TYR A 495 -19.56 -17.61 0.99
N VAL A 496 -19.36 -18.36 2.09
CA VAL A 496 -18.02 -18.53 2.69
C VAL A 496 -17.06 -19.23 1.72
N ARG A 497 -17.54 -20.25 0.99
CA ARG A 497 -16.72 -20.97 0.01
C ARG A 497 -16.19 -20.05 -1.09
N ASP A 498 -17.07 -19.25 -1.69
CA ASP A 498 -16.71 -18.30 -2.75
C ASP A 498 -15.79 -17.20 -2.22
N ALA A 499 -15.98 -16.77 -0.96
CA ALA A 499 -15.11 -15.79 -0.33
C ALA A 499 -13.68 -16.32 -0.15
N ILE A 500 -13.51 -17.59 0.21
CA ILE A 500 -12.18 -18.23 0.37
C ILE A 500 -11.37 -18.18 -0.94
N GLU A 501 -12.02 -18.24 -2.10
CA GLU A 501 -11.34 -18.18 -3.40
C GLU A 501 -10.55 -16.88 -3.61
N CYS A 502 -10.88 -15.81 -2.89
CA CYS A 502 -10.14 -14.55 -2.94
C CYS A 502 -8.65 -14.70 -2.54
N LYS A 503 -8.28 -15.76 -1.79
CA LYS A 503 -6.89 -16.05 -1.42
C LYS A 503 -6.01 -16.47 -2.58
N ASN A 504 -6.61 -16.89 -3.70
CA ASN A 504 -5.89 -17.43 -4.84
C ASN A 504 -5.21 -16.34 -5.70
N ALA A 505 -5.43 -15.06 -5.39
CA ALA A 505 -4.85 -13.93 -6.10
C ALA A 505 -4.32 -12.86 -5.15
N ASP A 506 -3.36 -12.06 -5.62
CA ASP A 506 -2.97 -10.85 -4.90
C ASP A 506 -4.14 -9.87 -4.90
N SER A 507 -4.73 -9.63 -3.73
CA SER A 507 -5.87 -8.72 -3.56
C SER A 507 -5.61 -7.30 -4.07
N GLN A 508 -4.34 -6.91 -4.22
CA GLN A 508 -3.89 -5.60 -4.70
C GLN A 508 -3.17 -5.68 -6.05
N GLN A 509 -3.32 -6.79 -6.80
CA GLN A 509 -2.71 -6.97 -8.12
C GLN A 509 -2.99 -5.77 -9.04
N GLY A 510 -1.98 -5.33 -9.80
CA GLY A 510 -2.08 -4.20 -10.71
C GLY A 510 -1.95 -2.82 -10.06
N THR A 511 -2.01 -2.74 -8.73
CA THR A 511 -1.82 -1.47 -8.01
C THR A 511 -0.34 -1.19 -7.69
N PHE A 512 -0.03 0.05 -7.35
CA PHE A 512 1.30 0.49 -6.90
C PHE A 512 1.69 -0.10 -5.52
N LEU A 513 0.74 -0.70 -4.78
CA LEU A 513 0.97 -1.38 -3.50
C LEU A 513 0.98 -2.91 -3.58
N SER A 514 0.88 -3.46 -4.80
CA SER A 514 0.96 -4.91 -5.03
C SER A 514 2.29 -5.50 -4.53
N SER A 515 2.26 -6.77 -4.13
CA SER A 515 3.45 -7.46 -3.63
C SER A 515 4.57 -7.43 -4.65
N GLN A 516 4.23 -7.60 -5.94
CA GLN A 516 5.15 -7.53 -7.07
C GLN A 516 5.90 -6.19 -7.12
N LYS A 517 5.17 -5.07 -7.02
CA LYS A 517 5.77 -3.72 -7.10
C LYS A 517 6.68 -3.43 -5.93
N LEU A 518 6.40 -3.98 -4.75
CA LEU A 518 7.20 -3.74 -3.57
C LEU A 518 8.41 -4.68 -3.45
N THR A 519 8.49 -5.81 -4.18
CA THR A 519 9.54 -6.83 -4.00
C THR A 519 10.99 -6.31 -3.94
N HIS A 520 11.30 -5.24 -4.66
CA HIS A 520 12.65 -4.64 -4.72
C HIS A 520 13.07 -3.86 -3.46
N ILE A 521 12.11 -3.47 -2.61
CA ILE A 521 12.37 -2.71 -1.39
C ILE A 521 12.85 -3.67 -0.30
N LYS A 522 14.08 -3.46 0.16
CA LYS A 522 14.73 -4.21 1.23
C LYS A 522 14.92 -3.31 2.44
N PHE A 523 14.99 -3.90 3.62
CA PHE A 523 15.23 -3.19 4.88
C PHE A 523 16.21 -3.96 5.75
N ALA A 524 17.02 -3.24 6.52
CA ALA A 524 17.88 -3.84 7.53
C ALA A 524 17.03 -4.44 8.67
N PRO A 525 17.55 -5.39 9.45
CA PRO A 525 16.91 -5.82 10.69
C PRO A 525 16.60 -4.65 11.64
N ILE A 526 15.64 -4.82 12.54
CA ILE A 526 15.36 -3.82 13.58
C ILE A 526 16.53 -3.79 14.56
N SER A 527 17.19 -2.62 14.63
CA SER A 527 18.32 -2.38 15.55
C SER A 527 17.88 -2.35 17.01
N GLU A 528 18.81 -2.55 17.94
CA GLU A 528 18.54 -2.42 19.38
C GLU A 528 18.03 -1.02 19.75
N THR A 529 18.58 0.02 19.11
CA THR A 529 18.11 1.41 19.26
C THR A 529 16.66 1.55 18.83
N ASN A 530 16.27 1.01 17.67
CA ASN A 530 14.88 1.06 17.23
C ASN A 530 13.96 0.29 18.20
N ARG A 531 14.39 -0.87 18.74
CA ARG A 531 13.61 -1.62 19.74
C ARG A 531 13.37 -0.81 21.01
N ALA A 532 14.40 -0.12 21.50
CA ALA A 532 14.27 0.77 22.65
C ALA A 532 13.28 1.92 22.37
N THR A 533 13.37 2.56 21.20
CA THR A 533 12.40 3.58 20.77
C THR A 533 10.98 3.03 20.69
N PHE A 534 10.80 1.84 20.12
CA PHE A 534 9.49 1.20 19.95
C PHE A 534 8.83 0.82 21.27
N LYS A 535 9.62 0.44 22.28
CA LYS A 535 9.11 0.25 23.65
C LYS A 535 8.50 1.54 24.21
N ILE A 536 9.19 2.67 24.04
CA ILE A 536 8.69 3.99 24.45
C ILE A 536 7.40 4.35 23.68
N TYR A 537 7.33 4.02 22.39
CA TYR A 537 6.14 4.27 21.57
C TYR A 537 4.95 3.43 22.05
N ALA A 538 5.17 2.12 22.29
CA ALA A 538 4.13 1.22 22.80
C ALA A 538 3.58 1.71 24.14
N GLU A 539 4.47 2.09 25.07
CA GLU A 539 4.08 2.64 26.38
C GLU A 539 3.22 3.90 26.24
N LYS A 540 3.68 4.89 25.45
CA LYS A 540 2.93 6.15 25.22
C LYS A 540 1.59 5.93 24.52
N MET A 541 1.49 4.91 23.68
CA MET A 541 0.24 4.54 22.98
C MET A 541 -0.66 3.63 23.82
N GLY A 542 -0.22 3.14 24.97
CA GLY A 542 -0.96 2.18 25.79
C GLY A 542 -1.11 0.81 25.13
N LEU A 543 -0.05 0.34 24.46
CA LEU A 543 -0.01 -0.91 23.70
C LEU A 543 0.99 -1.90 24.31
N PRO A 544 0.81 -3.21 24.07
CA PRO A 544 1.79 -4.20 24.50
C PRO A 544 3.09 -4.07 23.69
N GLU A 545 4.23 -4.37 24.33
CA GLU A 545 5.56 -4.23 23.71
C GLU A 545 5.75 -5.13 22.47
N ASP A 546 5.05 -6.28 22.46
CA ASP A 546 5.12 -7.27 21.38
C ASP A 546 4.46 -6.80 20.06
N VAL A 547 3.77 -5.64 20.06
CA VAL A 547 3.14 -5.08 18.86
C VAL A 547 4.15 -4.88 17.74
N PHE A 548 5.38 -4.49 18.08
CA PHE A 548 6.46 -4.18 17.13
C PHE A 548 7.42 -5.36 16.88
N GLU A 549 7.11 -6.56 17.37
CA GLU A 549 7.88 -7.74 17.02
C GLU A 549 7.87 -7.99 15.51
N VAL A 550 8.95 -8.54 14.99
CA VAL A 550 9.10 -8.94 13.59
C VAL A 550 9.55 -10.39 13.55
N ASP A 551 9.16 -11.10 12.49
CA ASP A 551 9.62 -12.47 12.23
C ASP A 551 11.10 -12.53 11.86
#